data_AF-A0A351USC8-F1
#
_entry.id   AF-A0A351USC8-F1
#
_cell.length_a   1.000
_cell.length_b   1.000
_cell.length_c   1.000
_cell.angle_alpha   90.00
_cell.angle_beta   90.00
_cell.angle_gamma   90.00
#
_symmetry.space_group_name_H-M   'P 1'
#
loop_
_entity.id
_entity.type
_entity.pdbx_description
1 polymer ?
#
loop_
_entity_poly.entity_id
_entity_poly.type
_entity_poly.pdbx_seq_one_letter_code
_entity_poly.pdbx_strand_id
1 'polypeptide(L)' 'MYNMYGMNEDMFKPEYTLTLNANHPLVKYVLEHHEGETTAMICQQLYDLAVLSNTQLSPESMTKFIARSNDIMMRLTK' A
#
# COMPACT_ATOMS: atom_id res chain seq x y z
N MET A 1 -23.21 -18.13 -28.48
CA MET A 1 -21.86 -17.97 -27.90
C MET A 1 -21.91 -18.56 -26.51
N TYR A 2 -21.13 -19.62 -26.25
CA TYR A 2 -21.22 -20.38 -25.00
C TYR A 2 -20.71 -19.55 -23.82
N ASN A 3 -21.53 -19.50 -22.79
CA ASN A 3 -21.28 -18.87 -21.49
C ASN A 3 -20.03 -19.46 -20.82
N MET A 4 -18.93 -18.69 -20.73
CA MET A 4 -17.78 -18.97 -19.84
C MET A 4 -18.12 -18.68 -18.36
N TYR A 5 -19.29 -19.14 -17.91
CA TYR A 5 -19.72 -19.11 -16.51
C TYR A 5 -18.95 -20.20 -15.74
N GLY A 6 -17.71 -19.92 -15.39
CA GLY A 6 -16.88 -20.88 -14.65
C GLY A 6 -15.41 -20.53 -14.49
N MET A 7 -14.91 -19.44 -15.10
CA MET A 7 -13.61 -18.90 -14.69
C MET A 7 -13.79 -18.23 -13.33
N ASN A 8 -13.26 -18.88 -12.28
CA ASN A 8 -13.08 -18.25 -10.97
C ASN A 8 -12.43 -16.87 -11.16
N GLU A 9 -13.05 -15.82 -10.64
CA GLU A 9 -12.51 -14.45 -10.64
C GLU A 9 -11.09 -14.37 -10.06
N ASP A 10 -10.73 -15.36 -9.23
CA ASP A 10 -9.39 -15.52 -8.66
C ASP A 10 -8.29 -15.92 -9.65
N MET A 11 -8.61 -16.41 -10.86
CA MET A 11 -7.58 -16.81 -11.84
C MET A 11 -6.86 -15.66 -12.55
N PHE A 12 -7.29 -14.41 -12.35
CA PHE A 12 -6.69 -13.23 -13.01
C PHE A 12 -6.27 -12.13 -12.02
N LYS A 13 -6.00 -12.48 -10.76
CA LYS A 13 -5.41 -11.50 -9.84
C LYS A 13 -3.98 -11.19 -10.26
N PRO A 14 -3.63 -9.93 -10.55
CA PRO A 14 -2.26 -9.57 -10.88
C PRO A 14 -1.35 -9.82 -9.66
N GLU A 15 -0.27 -10.56 -9.89
CA GLU A 15 0.78 -10.75 -8.89
C GLU A 15 1.75 -9.57 -8.93
N TYR A 16 2.02 -9.00 -7.75
CA TYR A 16 2.98 -7.91 -7.59
C TYR A 16 4.04 -8.31 -6.58
N THR A 17 5.30 -8.01 -6.87
CA THR A 17 6.40 -8.11 -5.91
C THR A 17 6.73 -6.72 -5.38
N LEU A 18 6.56 -6.51 -4.08
CA LEU A 18 6.98 -5.28 -3.41
C LEU A 18 8.44 -5.38 -2.98
N THR A 19 9.30 -4.54 -3.55
CA THR A 19 10.70 -4.43 -3.13
C THR A 19 10.87 -3.24 -2.19
N LEU A 20 11.52 -3.47 -1.04
CA LEU A 20 11.75 -2.44 -0.03
C LEU A 20 13.25 -2.21 0.15
N ASN A 21 13.65 -0.95 0.27
CA ASN A 21 15.02 -0.60 0.59
C ASN A 21 15.26 -0.71 2.10
N ALA A 22 15.87 -1.82 2.54
CA ALA A 22 16.20 -2.05 3.95
C ALA A 22 17.16 -1.01 4.56
N ASN A 23 17.85 -0.21 3.74
CA ASN A 23 18.67 0.90 4.23
C ASN A 23 17.86 2.16 4.54
N HIS A 24 16.61 2.25 4.09
CA HIS A 24 15.77 3.43 4.31
C HIS A 24 15.24 3.47 5.76
N PRO A 25 15.33 4.61 6.47
CA PRO A 25 14.93 4.72 7.87
C PRO A 25 13.49 4.26 8.16
N LEU A 26 12.54 4.57 7.28
CA LEU A 26 11.14 4.14 7.43
C LEU A 26 10.96 2.62 7.30
N VAL A 27 11.76 1.96 6.45
CA VAL A 27 11.69 0.50 6.30
C VAL A 27 12.27 -0.17 7.54
N LYS A 28 13.40 0.34 8.05
CA LYS A 28 13.97 -0.13 9.32
C LYS A 28 12.98 0.02 10.47
N TYR A 29 12.34 1.18 10.60
CA TYR A 29 11.37 1.45 11.64
C TYR A 29 10.24 0.40 11.67
N VAL A 30 9.65 0.11 10.50
CA VAL A 30 8.58 -0.89 10.35
C VAL A 30 9.06 -2.30 10.67
N LEU A 31 10.31 -2.63 10.31
CA LEU A 31 10.94 -3.92 10.63
C LEU A 31 11.28 -4.07 12.11
N GLU A 32 11.41 -2.98 12.87
CA GLU A 32 11.70 -3.02 14.30
C GLU A 32 10.42 -2.92 15.16
N HIS A 33 9.33 -2.37 14.60
CA HIS A 33 8.10 -2.06 15.33
C HIS A 33 6.89 -2.79 14.76
N HIS A 34 6.93 -4.12 14.68
CA HIS A 34 5.90 -4.91 13.98
C HIS A 34 4.45 -4.71 14.47
N GLU A 35 4.25 -4.41 15.76
CA GLU A 35 2.92 -4.29 16.39
C GLU A 35 2.53 -2.84 16.74
N GLY A 36 3.29 -1.86 16.26
CA GLY A 36 2.99 -0.45 16.50
C GLY A 36 1.69 0.00 15.84
N GLU A 37 0.90 0.82 16.55
CA GLU A 37 -0.33 1.44 16.00
C GLU A 37 -0.05 2.16 14.67
N THR A 38 1.12 2.80 14.56
CA THR A 38 1.55 3.55 13.37
C THR A 38 2.16 2.66 12.28
N THR A 39 2.55 1.42 12.59
CA THR A 39 3.29 0.55 11.68
C THR A 39 2.43 0.15 10.48
N ALA A 40 1.19 -0.29 10.72
CA ALA A 40 0.25 -0.62 9.64
C ALA A 40 0.02 0.58 8.70
N MET A 41 -0.06 1.79 9.27
CA MET A 41 -0.22 3.03 8.52
C MET A 41 1.00 3.29 7.62
N ILE A 42 2.23 3.13 8.14
CA ILE A 42 3.46 3.31 7.35
C ILE A 42 3.59 2.23 6.28
N CYS A 43 3.26 0.97 6.57
CA CYS A 43 3.26 -0.10 5.58
C CYS A 43 2.35 0.21 4.39
N GLN A 44 1.12 0.65 4.67
CA GLN A 44 0.17 1.04 3.63
C GLN A 44 0.69 2.23 2.81
N GLN A 45 1.29 3.22 3.49
CA GLN A 45 1.89 4.37 2.82
C GLN A 45 3.04 3.95 1.89
N LEU A 46 3.95 3.08 2.34
CA LEU A 46 5.06 2.57 1.54
C LEU A 46 4.55 1.77 0.32
N TYR A 47 3.50 0.96 0.51
CA TYR A 47 2.86 0.22 -0.57
C TYR A 47 2.29 1.17 -1.63
N ASP A 48 1.51 2.17 -1.23
CA ASP A 48 0.93 3.12 -2.18
C ASP A 48 1.99 3.90 -2.94
N LEU A 49 3.07 4.32 -2.25
CA LEU A 49 4.20 4.97 -2.91
C LEU A 49 4.86 4.06 -3.95
N ALA A 50 5.03 2.78 -3.63
CA ALA A 50 5.59 1.81 -4.58
C ALA A 50 4.65 1.60 -5.78
N VAL A 51 3.34 1.53 -5.56
CA VAL A 51 2.36 1.45 -6.65
C VAL A 51 2.41 2.73 -7.49
N LEU A 52 2.38 3.92 -6.86
CA LEU A 52 2.45 5.22 -7.55
C LEU A 52 3.72 5.40 -8.38
N SER A 53 4.83 4.84 -7.93
CA SER A 53 6.09 4.86 -8.69
C SER A 53 6.06 4.01 -9.95
N ASN A 54 5.17 3.02 -10.05
CA ASN A 54 5.06 2.12 -11.20
C ASN A 54 3.83 2.44 -12.07
N THR A 55 2.70 2.79 -11.46
CA THR A 55 1.40 3.01 -12.10
C THR A 55 0.54 4.00 -11.31
N GLN A 56 -0.58 4.44 -11.88
CA GLN A 56 -1.56 5.23 -11.12
C GLN A 56 -2.32 4.34 -10.14
N LEU A 57 -2.65 4.88 -8.95
CA LEU A 57 -3.60 4.26 -8.04
C LEU A 57 -5.01 4.33 -8.62
N SER A 58 -5.87 3.39 -8.21
CA SER A 58 -7.32 3.53 -8.45
C SER A 58 -7.85 4.78 -7.73
N PRO A 59 -8.98 5.36 -8.18
CA PRO A 59 -9.57 6.52 -7.51
C PRO A 59 -9.81 6.29 -6.01
N GLU A 60 -10.29 5.11 -5.63
CA GLU A 60 -10.53 4.75 -4.23
C GLU A 60 -9.23 4.66 -3.42
N SER A 61 -8.21 3.97 -3.95
CA SER A 61 -6.91 3.87 -3.28
C SER A 61 -6.23 5.23 -3.16
N MET A 62 -6.38 6.10 -4.16
CA MET A 62 -5.87 7.47 -4.12
C MET A 62 -6.55 8.30 -3.02
N THR A 63 -7.87 8.21 -2.86
CA THR A 63 -8.58 8.89 -1.76
C THR A 63 -8.09 8.41 -0.40
N LYS A 64 -7.92 7.08 -0.23
CA LYS A 64 -7.38 6.48 1.01
C LYS A 64 -5.95 6.94 1.28
N PHE A 65 -5.10 6.99 0.25
CA PHE A 65 -3.73 7.48 0.33
C PHE A 65 -3.65 8.94 0.77
N ILE A 66 -4.46 9.82 0.17
CA ILE A 66 -4.50 11.25 0.54
C ILE A 66 -4.96 11.42 1.99
N ALA A 67 -6.04 10.73 2.39
CA ALA A 67 -6.55 10.78 3.76
C ALA A 67 -5.48 10.35 4.78
N ARG A 68 -4.84 9.19 4.53
CA ARG A 68 -3.75 8.69 5.38
C ARG A 68 -2.55 9.63 5.41
N SER A 69 -2.18 10.21 4.28
CA SER A 69 -1.08 11.18 4.21
C SER A 69 -1.37 12.41 5.08
N ASN A 70 -2.60 12.92 5.03
CA ASN A 70 -3.04 14.02 5.89
C ASN A 70 -3.00 13.64 7.36
N ASP A 71 -3.50 12.45 7.73
CA ASP A 71 -3.46 11.97 9.11
C ASP A 71 -2.03 11.85 9.64
N ILE A 72 -1.11 11.33 8.84
CA ILE A 72 0.33 11.26 9.18
C ILE A 72 0.87 12.68 9.41
N MET A 73 0.64 13.61 8.47
CA MET A 73 1.12 14.98 8.60
C MET A 73 0.56 15.68 9.84
N MET A 74 -0.73 15.48 10.15
CA MET A 74 -1.38 16.02 11.34
C MET A 74 -0.85 15.43 12.65
N ARG A 75 -0.34 14.19 12.64
CA ARG A 75 0.33 13.59 13.80
C ARG A 75 1.74 14.17 14.00
N LEU A 76 2.41 14.60 12.93
CA LEU A 76 3.77 15.18 12.98
C LEU A 76 3.79 16.66 13.37
N THR A 77 2.69 17.39 13.18
CA THR A 77 2.58 18.83 13.43
C THR A 77 1.91 19.18 14.76
N LYS A 78 1.59 18.19 15.59
CA LYS A 78 1.17 18.35 16.99
C LYS A 78 2.39 18.32 17.90
#